data_AF-A0A8H3CSL5-F1
#
_entry.id   AF-A0A8H3CSL5-F1
#
_cell.length_a   1.000
_cell.length_b   1.000
_cell.length_c   1.000
_cell.angle_alpha   90.00
_cell.angle_beta   90.00
_cell.angle_gamma   90.00
#
_symmetry.space_group_name_H-M   'P 1'
#
loop_
_entity.id
_entity.type
_entity.pdbx_description
1 polymer ?
#
loop_
_entity_poly.entity_id
_entity_poly.type
_entity_poly.pdbx_seq_one_letter_code
_entity_poly.pdbx_strand_id
1 'polypeptide(L)'
;MSLLGFAVVINSAILILAGAAFFYSGRNVADAGLFDAFDLIKQIIGKPAAIMFAVALLCSGQSASITATLAGQIVSEGFIEWRVSPLVRRVITRLIGLIPSTVVAVTVGRQGIDFLLVASQVALSIVLPFVIFPLVYLTSQDSIMQVAKPEGGTINYKSHIVSTVIGYFIFVVVLVANSYVLVSLMMGKSG
;
A
#
# COMPACT_ATOMS: atom_id res chain seq x y z
N MET A 1 -4.25 12.83 -12.82
CA MET A 1 -3.15 13.64 -12.25
C MET A 1 -3.44 14.22 -10.86
N SER A 2 -4.69 14.43 -10.42
CA SER A 2 -4.95 15.08 -9.11
C SER A 2 -4.77 14.20 -7.86
N LEU A 3 -5.14 12.91 -7.90
CA LEU A 3 -5.09 12.04 -6.71
C LEU A 3 -3.67 11.70 -6.25
N LEU A 4 -2.76 11.43 -7.19
CA LEU A 4 -1.36 11.13 -6.86
C LEU A 4 -0.65 12.38 -6.32
N GLY A 5 -0.89 13.55 -6.90
CA GLY A 5 -0.36 14.82 -6.40
C GLY A 5 -0.83 15.11 -4.97
N PHE A 6 -2.10 14.87 -4.66
CA PHE A 6 -2.63 15.01 -3.30
C PHE A 6 -2.03 13.98 -2.33
N ALA A 7 -1.86 12.72 -2.76
CA ALA A 7 -1.22 11.68 -1.96
C ALA A 7 0.22 12.02 -1.58
N VAL A 8 0.99 12.62 -2.50
CA VAL A 8 2.36 13.09 -2.21
C VAL A 8 2.37 14.16 -1.12
N VAL A 9 1.43 15.11 -1.15
CA VAL A 9 1.31 16.16 -0.13
C VAL A 9 0.99 15.54 1.23
N ILE A 10 0.04 14.61 1.30
CA ILE A 10 -0.33 13.93 2.56
C ILE A 10 0.82 13.09 3.11
N ASN A 11 1.48 12.29 2.28
CA ASN A 11 2.63 11.47 2.72
C ASN A 11 3.79 12.35 3.21
N SER A 12 4.03 13.49 2.54
CA SER A 12 5.05 14.46 2.97
C SER A 12 4.67 15.12 4.29
N ALA A 13 3.40 15.47 4.49
CA ALA A 13 2.91 16.04 5.75
C ALA A 13 3.05 15.05 6.92
N ILE A 14 2.77 13.76 6.71
CA ILE A 14 2.98 12.71 7.72
C ILE A 14 4.47 12.56 8.05
N LEU A 15 5.35 12.57 7.04
CA LEU A 15 6.80 12.47 7.25
C LEU A 15 7.34 13.68 8.04
N ILE A 16 6.89 14.89 7.71
CA ILE A 16 7.26 16.12 8.43
C ILE A 16 6.75 16.06 9.87
N LEU A 17 5.51 15.63 10.09
CA LEU A 17 4.93 15.48 11.42
C LEU A 17 5.70 14.46 12.25
N ALA A 18 6.03 13.29 11.68
CA ALA A 18 6.83 12.27 12.35
C ALA A 18 8.23 12.81 12.68
N GLY A 19 8.90 13.44 11.70
CA GLY A 19 10.23 14.04 11.89
C GLY A 19 10.24 15.09 13.01
N ALA A 20 9.29 16.03 12.99
CA ALA A 20 9.16 17.03 14.04
C ALA A 20 8.85 16.37 15.41
N ALA A 21 7.90 15.45 15.45
CA ALA A 21 7.48 14.83 16.70
C ALA A 21 8.60 14.00 17.36
N PHE A 22 9.37 13.21 16.59
CA PHE A 22 10.49 12.44 17.14
C PHE A 22 11.71 13.33 17.47
N PHE A 23 12.00 14.34 16.65
CA PHE A 23 13.12 15.26 16.89
C PHE A 23 12.96 16.06 18.19
N TYR A 24 11.75 16.56 18.49
CA TYR A 24 11.49 17.32 19.72
C TYR A 24 11.30 16.45 20.97
N SER A 25 10.97 15.17 20.82
CA SER A 25 10.65 14.29 21.96
C SER A 25 11.86 13.53 22.51
N GLY A 26 13.00 13.55 21.81
CA GLY A 26 14.21 12.81 22.20
C GLY A 26 14.04 11.28 22.26
N ARG A 27 12.94 10.74 21.71
CA ARG A 27 12.67 9.29 21.65
C ARG A 27 13.34 8.68 20.41
N ASN A 28 13.86 7.47 20.56
CA ASN A 28 14.39 6.70 19.45
C ASN A 28 13.28 6.39 18.42
N VAL A 29 13.64 6.50 17.13
CA VAL A 29 12.74 6.30 15.97
C VAL A 29 12.24 4.85 15.85
N ALA A 30 12.88 3.91 16.55
CA ALA A 30 12.60 2.49 16.54
C ALA A 30 11.16 2.11 16.95
N ASP A 31 10.60 2.80 17.96
CA ASP A 31 9.26 2.51 18.50
C ASP A 31 8.17 3.47 17.98
N ALA A 32 8.32 4.00 16.76
CA ALA A 32 7.43 5.00 16.18
C ALA A 32 6.08 4.42 15.73
N GLY A 33 5.23 4.00 16.69
CA GLY A 33 3.93 3.40 16.41
C GLY A 33 2.82 4.41 16.10
N LEU A 34 1.71 3.90 15.55
CA LEU A 34 0.49 4.69 15.27
C LEU A 34 -0.03 5.43 16.52
N PHE A 35 0.05 4.75 17.66
CA PHE A 35 -0.37 5.27 18.95
C PHE A 35 0.57 6.37 19.48
N ASP A 36 1.87 6.31 19.19
CA ASP A 36 2.82 7.37 19.57
C ASP A 36 2.54 8.64 18.80
N ALA A 37 2.22 8.52 17.51
CA ALA A 37 1.79 9.65 16.69
C ALA A 37 0.53 10.32 17.29
N PHE A 38 -0.45 9.54 17.75
CA PHE A 38 -1.65 10.07 18.40
C PHE A 38 -1.33 10.81 19.70
N ASP A 39 -0.53 10.20 20.58
CA ASP A 39 -0.14 10.79 21.86
C ASP A 39 0.70 12.07 21.66
N LEU A 40 1.56 12.08 20.63
CA LEU A 40 2.37 13.25 20.27
C LEU A 40 1.51 14.41 19.75
N ILE A 41 0.57 14.15 18.84
CA ILE A 41 -0.36 15.19 18.38
C ILE A 41 -1.15 15.75 19.57
N LYS A 42 -1.58 14.88 20.48
CA LYS A 42 -2.30 15.28 21.69
C LYS A 42 -1.45 16.16 22.61
N GLN A 43 -0.15 15.88 22.73
CA GLN A 43 0.77 16.62 23.60
C GLN A 43 1.20 17.97 22.99
N ILE A 44 1.47 18.02 21.68
CA ILE A 44 2.00 19.21 21.00
C ILE A 44 0.88 20.18 20.60
N ILE A 45 -0.21 19.66 20.02
CA ILE A 45 -1.28 20.48 19.43
C ILE A 45 -2.52 20.49 20.33
N GLY A 46 -2.80 19.37 21.01
CA GLY A 46 -3.91 19.24 21.94
C GLY A 46 -4.91 18.14 21.56
N LYS A 47 -5.81 17.84 22.50
CA LYS A 47 -6.86 16.83 22.36
C LYS A 47 -7.73 16.92 21.09
N PRO A 48 -8.20 18.10 20.63
CA PRO A 48 -9.06 18.16 19.43
C PRO A 48 -8.33 17.74 18.15
N ALA A 49 -7.04 18.07 18.01
CA ALA A 49 -6.25 17.66 16.85
C ALA A 49 -6.01 16.14 16.82
N ALA A 50 -5.77 15.52 17.98
CA ALA A 50 -5.61 14.07 18.08
C ALA A 50 -6.91 13.34 17.68
N ILE A 51 -8.07 13.87 18.08
CA ILE A 51 -9.37 13.30 17.66
C ILE A 51 -9.56 13.42 16.15
N MET A 52 -9.23 14.57 15.54
CA MET A 52 -9.28 14.70 14.07
C MET A 52 -8.37 13.70 13.36
N PHE A 53 -7.17 13.46 13.89
CA PHE A 53 -6.26 12.44 13.37
C PHE A 53 -6.87 11.02 13.47
N ALA A 54 -7.47 10.66 14.60
CA ALA A 54 -8.16 9.37 14.75
C ALA A 54 -9.34 9.21 13.78
N VAL A 55 -10.14 10.27 13.58
CA VAL A 55 -11.23 10.27 12.60
C VAL A 55 -10.69 10.13 11.18
N ALA A 56 -9.59 10.82 10.86
CA ALA A 56 -8.95 10.72 9.55
C ALA A 56 -8.43 9.29 9.28
N LEU A 57 -7.82 8.63 10.27
CA LEU A 57 -7.40 7.23 10.18
C LEU A 57 -8.59 6.29 9.95
N LEU A 58 -9.71 6.52 10.65
CA LEU A 58 -10.92 5.74 10.48
C LEU A 58 -11.52 5.90 9.07
N CYS A 59 -11.58 7.14 8.56
CA CYS A 59 -12.00 7.43 7.19
C CYS A 59 -11.08 6.78 6.16
N SER A 60 -9.75 6.85 6.35
CA SER A 60 -8.77 6.21 5.47
C SER A 60 -8.95 4.69 5.41
N GLY A 61 -9.21 4.05 6.55
CA GLY A 61 -9.53 2.62 6.62
C GLY A 61 -10.80 2.24 5.84
N GLN A 62 -11.83 3.10 5.83
CA GLN A 62 -13.03 2.86 5.02
C GLN A 62 -12.73 2.95 3.53
N SER A 63 -11.98 3.97 3.10
CA SER A 63 -11.56 4.11 1.70
C SER A 63 -10.74 2.92 1.22
N ALA A 64 -9.75 2.48 2.02
CA ALA A 64 -8.94 1.30 1.72
C ALA A 64 -9.79 0.02 1.59
N SER A 65 -10.80 -0.16 2.45
CA SER A 65 -11.72 -1.31 2.38
C SER A 65 -12.49 -1.36 1.06
N ILE A 66 -12.98 -0.21 0.56
CA ILE A 66 -13.72 -0.14 -0.70
C ILE A 66 -12.79 -0.49 -1.88
N THR A 67 -11.61 0.14 -1.94
CA THR A 67 -10.62 -0.14 -2.99
C THR A 67 -10.20 -1.62 -2.98
N ALA A 68 -10.00 -2.22 -1.81
CA ALA A 68 -9.67 -3.64 -1.70
C ALA A 68 -10.79 -4.56 -2.24
N THR A 69 -12.06 -4.24 -1.97
CA THR A 69 -13.18 -5.03 -2.52
C THR A 69 -13.27 -4.96 -4.04
N LEU A 70 -13.05 -3.77 -4.61
CA LEU A 70 -13.06 -3.58 -6.07
C LEU A 70 -11.87 -4.27 -6.73
N ALA A 71 -10.66 -4.10 -6.17
CA ALA A 71 -9.46 -4.78 -6.67
C ALA A 71 -9.62 -6.30 -6.61
N GLY A 72 -10.17 -6.82 -5.52
CA GLY A 72 -10.52 -8.24 -5.40
C GLY A 72 -11.48 -8.68 -6.50
N GLN A 73 -12.56 -7.94 -6.73
CA GLN A 73 -13.54 -8.24 -7.78
C GLN A 73 -12.90 -8.36 -9.15
N ILE A 74 -12.10 -7.38 -9.54
CA ILE A 74 -11.37 -7.37 -10.81
C ILE A 74 -10.46 -8.61 -10.93
N VAL A 75 -9.71 -8.93 -9.88
CA VAL A 75 -8.81 -10.09 -9.89
C VAL A 75 -9.59 -11.42 -9.97
N SER A 76 -10.65 -11.60 -9.20
CA SER A 76 -11.39 -12.88 -9.22
C SER A 76 -12.23 -13.08 -10.47
N GLU A 77 -12.81 -12.02 -11.02
CA GLU A 77 -13.52 -12.12 -12.29
C GLU A 77 -12.55 -12.34 -13.45
N GLY A 78 -11.36 -11.71 -13.41
CA GLY A 78 -10.35 -11.85 -14.47
C GLY A 78 -9.56 -13.16 -14.43
N PHE A 79 -9.22 -13.69 -13.24
CA PHE A 79 -8.34 -14.86 -13.12
C PHE A 79 -9.06 -16.15 -12.70
N ILE A 80 -10.19 -16.07 -11.97
CA ILE A 80 -10.85 -17.23 -11.35
C ILE A 80 -12.29 -17.40 -11.90
N GLU A 81 -12.77 -16.47 -12.73
CA GLU A 81 -14.16 -16.38 -13.23
C GLU A 81 -15.23 -16.51 -12.12
N TRP A 82 -14.86 -16.21 -10.86
CA TRP A 82 -15.70 -16.47 -9.70
C TRP A 82 -16.48 -15.21 -9.32
N ARG A 83 -17.80 -15.25 -9.58
CA ARG A 83 -18.72 -14.16 -9.25
C ARG A 83 -19.39 -14.40 -7.90
N VAL A 84 -18.85 -13.76 -6.86
CA VAL A 84 -19.42 -13.71 -5.51
C VAL A 84 -20.02 -12.33 -5.26
N SER A 85 -21.10 -12.24 -4.49
CA SER A 85 -21.69 -10.95 -4.15
C SER A 85 -20.69 -10.02 -3.43
N PRO A 86 -20.67 -8.71 -3.74
CA PRO A 86 -19.72 -7.75 -3.15
C PRO A 86 -19.72 -7.75 -1.61
N LEU A 87 -20.91 -7.92 -1.01
CA LEU A 87 -21.08 -7.90 0.45
C LEU A 87 -20.47 -9.13 1.11
N VAL A 88 -20.74 -10.33 0.60
CA VAL A 88 -20.18 -11.58 1.14
C VAL A 88 -18.67 -11.54 1.05
N ARG A 89 -18.15 -11.08 -0.08
CA ARG A 89 -16.71 -10.91 -0.28
C ARG A 89 -16.08 -9.91 0.70
N ARG A 90 -16.73 -8.77 0.93
CA ARG A 90 -16.28 -7.76 1.90
C ARG A 90 -16.27 -8.31 3.32
N VAL A 91 -17.28 -9.07 3.71
CA VAL A 91 -17.34 -9.69 5.04
C VAL A 91 -16.24 -10.74 5.20
N ILE A 92 -16.08 -11.65 4.24
CA ILE A 92 -15.05 -12.71 4.31
C ILE A 92 -13.65 -12.11 4.38
N THR A 93 -13.29 -11.20 3.47
CA THR A 93 -11.96 -10.56 3.47
C THR A 93 -11.69 -9.77 4.74
N ARG A 94 -12.72 -9.09 5.28
CA ARG A 94 -12.61 -8.37 6.54
C ARG A 94 -12.46 -9.32 7.72
N LEU A 95 -13.19 -10.44 7.77
CA LEU A 95 -13.07 -11.42 8.85
C LEU A 95 -11.69 -12.09 8.83
N ILE A 96 -11.19 -12.46 7.66
CA ILE A 96 -9.85 -13.06 7.51
C ILE A 96 -8.75 -12.12 8.01
N GLY A 97 -8.87 -10.80 7.80
CA GLY A 97 -7.90 -9.83 8.33
C GLY A 97 -8.14 -9.45 9.80
N LEU A 98 -9.40 -9.22 10.17
CA LEU A 98 -9.79 -8.70 11.48
C LEU A 98 -9.65 -9.73 12.59
N ILE A 99 -9.99 -11.00 12.34
CA ILE A 99 -9.90 -12.05 13.36
C ILE A 99 -8.45 -12.21 13.86
N PRO A 100 -7.44 -12.49 13.01
CA PRO A 100 -6.07 -12.63 13.48
C PRO A 100 -5.55 -11.32 14.08
N SER A 101 -5.90 -10.16 13.50
CA SER A 101 -5.51 -8.87 14.07
C SER A 101 -6.10 -8.64 15.47
N THR A 102 -7.36 -9.00 15.69
CA THR A 102 -8.03 -8.87 16.99
C THR A 102 -7.45 -9.84 18.02
N VAL A 103 -7.20 -11.09 17.61
CA VAL A 103 -6.59 -12.10 18.49
C VAL A 103 -5.21 -11.65 18.95
N VAL A 104 -4.38 -11.15 18.04
CA VAL A 104 -3.04 -10.62 18.37
C VAL A 104 -3.16 -9.37 19.24
N ALA A 105 -4.09 -8.46 18.96
CA ALA A 105 -4.32 -7.28 19.77
C ALA A 105 -4.70 -7.61 21.22
N VAL A 106 -5.50 -8.65 21.45
CA VAL A 106 -5.92 -9.06 22.80
C VAL A 106 -4.82 -9.84 23.53
N THR A 107 -4.02 -10.65 22.82
CA THR A 107 -3.01 -11.53 23.44
C THR A 107 -1.65 -10.87 23.62
N VAL A 108 -1.20 -10.06 22.65
CA VAL A 108 0.14 -9.43 22.62
C VAL A 108 0.07 -7.93 22.84
N GLY A 109 -1.05 -7.28 22.52
CA GLY A 109 -1.20 -5.84 22.66
C GLY A 109 -0.48 -5.04 21.57
N ARG A 110 0.06 -3.87 21.92
CA ARG A 110 0.56 -2.85 20.99
C ARG A 110 1.69 -3.35 20.08
N GLN A 111 2.68 -4.04 20.64
CA GLN A 111 3.80 -4.62 19.88
C GLN A 111 3.32 -5.65 18.84
N GLY A 112 2.26 -6.40 19.15
CA GLY A 112 1.68 -7.36 18.21
C GLY A 112 0.99 -6.68 17.02
N ILE A 113 0.35 -5.53 17.25
CA ILE A 113 -0.27 -4.73 16.18
C ILE A 113 0.81 -4.14 15.27
N ASP A 114 1.87 -3.57 15.85
CA ASP A 114 2.98 -3.01 15.08
C ASP A 114 3.68 -4.11 14.24
N PHE A 115 3.89 -5.29 14.82
CA PHE A 115 4.37 -6.46 14.07
C PHE A 115 3.45 -6.84 12.90
N LEU A 116 2.13 -6.88 13.12
CA LEU A 116 1.17 -7.18 12.04
C LEU A 116 1.18 -6.11 10.93
N LEU A 117 1.38 -4.84 11.29
CA LEU A 117 1.52 -3.76 10.31
C LEU A 117 2.76 -3.99 9.46
N VAL A 118 3.91 -4.29 10.07
CA VAL A 118 5.16 -4.60 9.35
C VAL A 118 5.00 -5.87 8.50
N ALA A 119 4.42 -6.94 9.05
CA ALA A 119 4.18 -8.19 8.33
C ALA A 119 3.29 -7.99 7.10
N SER A 120 2.31 -7.09 7.17
CA SER A 120 1.47 -6.73 6.03
C SER A 120 2.28 -6.06 4.90
N GLN A 121 3.26 -5.22 5.25
CA GLN A 121 4.15 -4.60 4.26
C GLN A 121 5.07 -5.62 3.60
N VAL A 122 5.53 -6.61 4.37
CA VAL A 122 6.36 -7.71 3.87
C VAL A 122 5.59 -8.56 2.87
N ALA A 123 4.35 -8.95 3.21
CA ALA A 123 3.48 -9.69 2.31
C ALA A 123 3.26 -8.93 0.98
N LEU A 124 3.02 -7.61 1.06
CA LEU A 124 2.83 -6.77 -0.12
C LEU A 124 4.12 -6.68 -0.97
N SER A 125 5.28 -6.58 -0.33
CA SER A 125 6.59 -6.53 -1.01
C SER A 125 6.90 -7.82 -1.79
N ILE A 126 6.44 -8.97 -1.29
CA ILE A 126 6.58 -10.27 -1.98
C ILE A 126 5.64 -10.35 -3.19
N VAL A 127 4.41 -9.87 -3.08
CA VAL A 127 3.39 -9.95 -4.15
C VAL A 127 3.71 -9.00 -5.31
N LEU A 128 4.28 -7.84 -5.01
CA LEU A 128 4.43 -6.73 -5.96
C LEU A 128 5.27 -7.06 -7.21
N PRO A 129 6.42 -7.77 -7.13
CA PRO A 129 7.17 -8.21 -8.31
C PRO A 129 6.36 -9.10 -9.26
N PHE A 130 5.54 -10.00 -8.73
CA PHE A 130 4.70 -10.90 -9.53
C PHE A 130 3.59 -10.16 -10.27
N VAL A 131 3.15 -9.01 -9.75
CA VAL A 131 2.14 -8.17 -10.40
C VAL A 131 2.79 -7.22 -11.42
N ILE A 132 3.92 -6.59 -11.07
CA ILE A 132 4.57 -5.61 -11.95
C ILE A 132 5.21 -6.27 -13.17
N PHE A 133 5.85 -7.43 -13.01
CA PHE A 133 6.50 -8.12 -14.13
C PHE A 133 5.57 -8.36 -15.34
N PRO A 134 4.40 -9.02 -15.19
CA PRO A 134 3.48 -9.21 -16.31
C PRO A 134 2.89 -7.89 -16.81
N LEU A 135 2.66 -6.90 -15.95
CA LEU A 135 2.19 -5.58 -16.41
C LEU A 135 3.21 -4.89 -17.32
N VAL A 136 4.49 -4.84 -16.92
CA VAL A 136 5.55 -4.25 -17.75
C VAL A 136 5.75 -5.06 -19.03
N TYR A 137 5.72 -6.39 -18.94
CA TYR A 137 5.85 -7.27 -20.10
C TYR A 137 4.70 -7.08 -21.12
N LEU A 138 3.44 -7.12 -20.66
CA LEU A 138 2.26 -6.97 -21.52
C LEU A 138 2.15 -5.57 -22.12
N THR A 139 2.52 -4.53 -21.37
CA THR A 139 2.55 -3.15 -21.88
C THR A 139 3.71 -2.88 -22.85
N SER A 140 4.75 -3.71 -22.83
CA SER A 140 5.87 -3.66 -23.78
C SER A 140 5.65 -4.50 -25.04
N GLN A 141 4.58 -5.30 -25.10
CA GLN A 141 4.29 -6.19 -26.23
C GLN A 141 3.49 -5.49 -27.33
N ASP A 142 4.07 -5.45 -28.53
CA ASP A 142 3.46 -4.88 -29.74
C ASP A 142 2.13 -5.57 -30.11
N SER A 143 1.94 -6.85 -29.76
CA SER A 143 0.72 -7.59 -30.15
C SER A 143 -0.52 -7.22 -29.31
N ILE A 144 -0.35 -6.61 -28.13
CA ILE A 144 -1.44 -6.30 -27.20
C ILE A 144 -1.78 -4.80 -27.20
N MET A 145 -0.80 -3.93 -27.48
CA MET A 145 -0.98 -2.46 -27.56
C MET A 145 -1.29 -1.94 -28.98
N GLN A 146 -1.73 -2.79 -29.90
CA GLN A 146 -2.23 -2.36 -31.21
C GLN A 146 -3.74 -2.12 -31.16
N VAL A 147 -4.18 -0.90 -31.49
CA VAL A 147 -5.61 -0.58 -31.64
C VAL A 147 -5.95 -0.58 -33.12
N ALA A 148 -6.95 -1.38 -33.49
CA ALA A 148 -7.49 -1.41 -34.84
C ALA A 148 -8.23 -0.10 -35.15
N LYS A 149 -7.87 0.54 -36.26
CA LYS A 149 -8.48 1.79 -36.73
C LYS A 149 -9.81 1.45 -37.45
N PRO A 150 -10.88 2.22 -37.25
CA PRO A 150 -12.18 1.96 -37.89
C PRO A 150 -12.17 2.05 -39.43
N GLU A 151 -11.15 2.64 -40.06
CA GLU A 151 -11.02 2.80 -41.51
C GLU A 151 -10.14 1.74 -42.19
N GLY A 152 -9.73 0.69 -41.48
CA GLY A 152 -8.87 -0.37 -42.03
C GLY A 152 -7.38 -0.01 -41.94
N GLY A 153 -6.77 -0.38 -40.82
CA GLY A 153 -5.34 -0.23 -40.52
C GLY A 153 -5.08 -0.39 -39.03
N THR A 154 -3.88 -0.77 -38.62
CA THR A 154 -3.48 -0.81 -37.20
C THR A 154 -2.61 0.40 -36.88
N ILE A 155 -2.95 1.16 -35.84
CA ILE A 155 -2.04 2.17 -35.29
C ILE A 155 -1.31 1.53 -34.12
N ASN A 156 0.00 1.45 -34.24
CA ASN A 156 0.85 0.95 -33.18
C ASN A 156 1.01 2.07 -32.12
N TYR A 157 0.26 2.00 -31.02
CA TYR A 157 0.40 2.90 -29.86
C TYR A 157 1.61 2.50 -29.03
N LYS A 158 2.74 2.23 -29.71
CA LYS A 158 3.95 1.75 -29.08
C LYS A 158 4.31 2.71 -27.95
N SER A 159 4.28 2.20 -26.72
CA SER A 159 4.87 2.91 -25.59
C SER A 159 6.31 3.19 -26.01
N HIS A 160 6.69 4.47 -26.20
CA HIS A 160 8.03 4.84 -26.70
C HIS A 160 9.10 4.02 -25.96
N ILE A 161 10.18 3.61 -26.63
CA ILE A 161 11.30 2.85 -26.02
C ILE A 161 11.69 3.44 -24.65
N VAL A 162 11.66 4.77 -24.54
CA VAL A 162 11.86 5.53 -23.30
C VAL A 162 10.95 5.06 -22.15
N SER A 163 9.64 4.93 -22.38
CA SER A 163 8.67 4.47 -21.36
C SER A 163 8.85 3.00 -20.98
N THR A 164 9.25 2.15 -21.93
CA THR A 164 9.56 0.74 -21.65
C THR A 164 10.83 0.63 -20.80
N VAL A 165 11.88 1.38 -21.16
CA VAL A 165 13.14 1.45 -20.41
C VAL A 165 12.90 2.01 -19.00
N ILE A 166 12.10 3.07 -18.87
CA ILE A 166 11.72 3.63 -17.56
C ILE A 166 10.92 2.59 -16.75
N GLY A 167 9.99 1.86 -17.37
CA GLY A 167 9.21 0.81 -16.72
C GLY A 167 10.09 -0.32 -16.17
N TYR A 168 11.02 -0.83 -16.97
CA TYR A 168 11.99 -1.82 -16.51
C TYR A 168 12.96 -1.28 -15.45
N PHE A 169 13.40 -0.03 -15.59
CA PHE A 169 14.24 0.62 -14.57
C PHE A 169 13.51 0.73 -13.22
N ILE A 170 12.27 1.22 -13.23
CA ILE A 170 11.43 1.30 -12.01
C ILE A 170 11.22 -0.09 -11.43
N PHE A 171 10.93 -1.10 -12.27
CA PHE A 171 10.77 -2.48 -11.80
C PHE A 171 12.03 -3.01 -11.10
N VAL A 172 13.22 -2.78 -11.68
CA VAL A 172 14.49 -3.19 -11.06
C VAL A 172 14.72 -2.46 -9.75
N VAL A 173 14.51 -1.14 -9.69
CA VAL A 173 14.65 -0.35 -8.46
C VAL A 173 13.72 -0.87 -7.36
N VAL A 174 12.46 -1.12 -7.70
CA VAL A 174 11.46 -1.66 -6.77
C VAL A 174 11.84 -3.06 -6.29
N LEU A 175 12.35 -3.92 -7.17
CA LEU A 175 12.78 -5.27 -6.82
C LEU A 175 14.00 -5.25 -5.88
N VAL A 176 14.97 -4.36 -6.13
CA VAL A 176 16.13 -4.17 -5.26
C VAL A 176 15.70 -3.60 -3.91
N ALA A 177 14.82 -2.60 -3.88
CA ALA A 177 14.33 -2.02 -2.63
C ALA A 177 13.54 -3.04 -1.79
N ASN A 178 12.61 -3.79 -2.41
CA ASN A 178 11.82 -4.81 -1.71
C ASN A 178 12.70 -5.96 -1.21
N SER A 179 13.67 -6.42 -2.00
CA SER A 179 14.61 -7.47 -1.56
C SER A 179 15.49 -7.00 -0.40
N TYR A 180 15.96 -5.75 -0.43
CA TYR A 180 16.69 -5.16 0.71
C TYR A 180 15.84 -5.15 1.98
N VAL A 181 14.60 -4.68 1.91
CA VAL A 181 13.67 -4.65 3.06
C VAL A 181 13.38 -6.06 3.57
N LEU A 182 13.18 -7.02 2.67
CA LEU A 182 12.95 -8.42 3.01
C LEU A 182 14.15 -9.02 3.77
N VAL A 183 15.36 -8.76 3.29
CA VAL A 183 16.61 -9.23 3.91
C VAL A 183 16.83 -8.55 5.26
N SER A 184 16.65 -7.23 5.36
CA SER A 184 16.80 -6.51 6.63
C SER A 184 15.84 -7.01 7.71
N LEU A 185 14.62 -7.36 7.30
CA LEU A 185 13.61 -7.93 8.19
C LEU A 185 13.96 -9.36 8.62
N MET A 186 14.39 -10.22 7.68
CA MET A 186 14.83 -11.59 8.00
C MET A 186 16.06 -11.62 8.90
N MET A 187 16.96 -10.63 8.79
CA MET A 187 18.14 -10.50 9.64
C MET A 187 17.83 -9.90 11.02
N GLY A 188 16.55 -9.61 11.34
CA GLY A 188 16.14 -9.08 12.64
C GLY A 188 16.68 -7.69 12.96
N LYS A 189 17.12 -6.94 11.94
CA LYS A 189 17.79 -5.63 12.10
C LYS A 189 16.86 -4.43 12.11
N SER A 190 15.54 -4.66 12.02
CA SER A 190 14.51 -3.65 12.21
C SER A 190 13.64 -4.04 13.41
N GLY A 191 14.13 -3.67 14.58
CA GLY A 191 13.42 -3.59 15.85
C GLY A 191 14.03 -2.42 16.59
#